data_AF-L8HKE3-F1
#
_entry.id   AF-L8HKE3-F1
#
_cell.length_a   1.000
_cell.length_b   1.000
_cell.length_c   1.000
_cell.angle_alpha   90.00
_cell.angle_beta   90.00
_cell.angle_gamma   90.00
#
_symmetry.space_group_name_H-M   'P 1'
#
loop_
_entity.id
_entity.type
_entity.pdbx_description
1 polymer ?
#
loop_
_entity_poly.entity_id
_entity_poly.type
_entity_poly.pdbx_seq_one_letter_code
_entity_poly.pdbx_strand_id
1 'polypeptide(L)'
;MDLLQKEKIYLFRLHLILEHLGKPLRKFNSLDYLDLHSVLDPFMLVHMETIYRCHSSLYHTLLRIARQWGTHSTIGDVFLRQTEWMGAHYAPYMCAYNVALHTQRLLPTVPEFQPLREEFEKRKEVGGMPLEAFLLLPIQRIPSYKRALKEMSRNTEEDHPDWQLLQAAINLLDRLLADLSSRARLIRTSTKPSSRPIHGS
;
A
#
# COMPACT_ATOMS: atom_id res chain seq x y z
N MET A 1 18.98 -1.80 11.83
CA MET A 1 17.92 -2.44 12.65
C MET A 1 16.49 -1.95 12.36
N ASP A 2 16.30 -0.78 11.74
CA ASP A 2 14.98 -0.14 11.60
C ASP A 2 14.07 -0.69 10.47
N LEU A 3 14.63 -1.06 9.31
CA LEU A 3 13.84 -1.47 8.14
C LEU A 3 13.00 -2.74 8.35
N LEU A 4 13.59 -3.80 8.93
CA LEU A 4 12.93 -5.08 9.18
C LEU A 4 11.76 -4.93 10.16
N GLN A 5 11.97 -4.15 11.24
CA GLN A 5 10.92 -3.87 12.21
C GLN A 5 9.79 -3.06 11.60
N LYS A 6 10.12 -2.04 10.78
CA LYS A 6 9.14 -1.27 10.01
C LYS A 6 8.34 -2.13 9.03
N GLU A 7 8.94 -3.17 8.45
CA GLU A 7 8.23 -4.13 7.59
C GLU A 7 7.29 -5.03 8.37
N LYS A 8 7.74 -5.54 9.52
CA LYS A 8 6.88 -6.32 10.43
C LYS A 8 5.65 -5.55 10.87
N ILE A 9 5.81 -4.28 11.26
CA ILE A 9 4.71 -3.41 11.67
C ILE A 9 3.76 -3.13 10.50
N TYR A 10 4.30 -2.90 9.31
CA TYR A 10 3.50 -2.70 8.11
C TYR A 10 2.62 -3.91 7.80
N LEU A 11 3.19 -5.11 7.80
CA LEU A 11 2.46 -6.36 7.61
C LEU A 11 1.38 -6.58 8.66
N PHE A 12 1.70 -6.34 9.93
CA PHE A 12 0.73 -6.44 11.00
C PHE A 12 -0.48 -5.52 10.77
N ARG A 13 -0.24 -4.27 10.37
CA ARG A 13 -1.33 -3.32 10.08
C ARG A 13 -2.17 -3.72 8.88
N LEU A 14 -1.54 -4.20 7.80
CA LEU A 14 -2.26 -4.75 6.65
C LEU A 14 -3.12 -5.97 7.06
N HIS A 15 -2.58 -6.84 7.92
CA HIS A 15 -3.33 -7.99 8.42
C HIS A 15 -4.56 -7.55 9.22
N LEU A 16 -4.46 -6.55 10.09
CA LEU A 16 -5.59 -6.05 10.87
C LEU A 16 -6.76 -5.61 9.98
N ILE A 17 -6.51 -4.78 8.97
CA ILE A 17 -7.57 -4.32 8.07
C ILE A 17 -8.14 -5.47 7.22
N LEU A 18 -7.30 -6.38 6.72
CA LEU A 18 -7.77 -7.54 5.95
C LEU A 18 -8.62 -8.49 6.79
N GLU A 19 -8.25 -8.71 8.05
CA GLU A 19 -8.91 -9.64 8.97
C GLU A 19 -10.22 -9.06 9.50
N HIS A 20 -10.19 -7.83 9.99
CA HIS A 20 -11.28 -7.24 10.76
C HIS A 20 -12.21 -6.35 9.96
N LEU A 21 -11.82 -5.95 8.75
CA LEU A 21 -12.68 -5.21 7.82
C LEU A 21 -12.89 -6.00 6.53
N GLY A 22 -11.82 -6.51 5.93
CA GLY A 22 -11.88 -7.21 4.65
C GLY A 22 -12.67 -8.52 4.66
N LYS A 23 -12.51 -9.37 5.69
CA LYS A 23 -13.29 -10.62 5.81
C LYS A 23 -14.78 -10.35 6.08
N PRO A 24 -15.19 -9.49 7.03
CA PRO A 24 -16.60 -9.16 7.22
C PRO A 24 -17.25 -8.60 5.96
N LEU A 25 -16.63 -7.62 5.29
CA LEU A 25 -17.16 -7.02 4.06
C LEU A 25 -17.46 -8.05 2.96
N ARG A 26 -16.59 -9.05 2.80
CA ARG A 26 -16.82 -10.13 1.83
C ARG A 26 -18.03 -11.00 2.15
N LYS A 27 -18.29 -11.26 3.44
CA LYS A 27 -19.49 -12.00 3.88
C LYS A 27 -20.77 -11.22 3.60
N PHE A 28 -20.73 -9.89 3.72
CA PHE A 28 -21.87 -9.04 3.38
C PHE A 28 -22.15 -9.00 1.87
N ASN A 29 -21.11 -8.93 1.04
CA ASN A 29 -21.27 -8.94 -0.43
C ASN A 29 -21.88 -10.24 -0.97
N SER A 30 -21.70 -11.38 -0.29
CA SER A 30 -22.34 -12.64 -0.69
C SER A 30 -23.83 -12.73 -0.37
N LEU A 31 -24.42 -11.72 0.29
CA LEU A 31 -25.82 -11.69 0.71
C LEU A 31 -26.72 -10.83 -0.22
N ASP A 32 -26.30 -10.55 -1.45
CA ASP A 32 -27.10 -9.88 -2.50
C ASP A 32 -27.61 -8.46 -2.15
N TYR A 33 -26.95 -7.77 -1.22
CA TYR A 33 -27.15 -6.33 -1.04
C TYR A 33 -26.46 -5.58 -2.17
N LEU A 34 -27.22 -5.33 -3.24
CA LEU A 34 -26.78 -4.83 -4.55
C LEU A 34 -25.95 -3.52 -4.52
N ASP A 35 -25.99 -2.74 -3.43
CA ASP A 35 -25.27 -1.46 -3.32
C ASP A 35 -23.91 -1.53 -2.59
N LEU A 36 -23.53 -2.68 -2.03
CA LEU A 36 -22.32 -2.82 -1.20
C LEU A 36 -21.01 -2.84 -1.99
N HIS A 37 -21.07 -3.12 -3.28
CA HIS A 37 -19.93 -3.01 -4.19
C HIS A 37 -19.30 -1.60 -4.17
N SER A 38 -20.05 -0.58 -3.72
CA SER A 38 -19.61 0.80 -3.61
C SER A 38 -18.96 1.18 -2.27
N VAL A 39 -19.02 0.31 -1.24
CA VAL A 39 -18.80 0.67 0.18
C VAL A 39 -17.39 0.33 0.72
N LEU A 40 -16.67 -0.53 0.01
CA LEU A 40 -15.21 -0.60 -0.03
C LEU A 40 -14.91 -1.46 -1.23
N ASP A 41 -14.34 -0.86 -2.28
CA ASP A 41 -14.13 -1.53 -3.56
C ASP A 41 -13.54 -2.93 -3.31
N PRO A 42 -14.28 -4.03 -3.56
CA PRO A 42 -13.80 -5.38 -3.32
C PRO A 42 -12.46 -5.64 -4.04
N PHE A 43 -12.22 -4.95 -5.16
CA PHE A 43 -10.95 -4.96 -5.87
C PHE A 43 -9.80 -4.38 -5.04
N MET A 44 -10.04 -3.33 -4.23
CA MET A 44 -9.02 -2.80 -3.34
C MET A 44 -8.54 -3.82 -2.30
N LEU A 45 -9.47 -4.56 -1.68
CA LEU A 45 -9.11 -5.58 -0.70
C LEU A 45 -8.27 -6.68 -1.35
N VAL A 46 -8.62 -7.10 -2.56
CA VAL A 46 -7.83 -8.06 -3.35
C VAL A 46 -6.43 -7.53 -3.66
N HIS A 47 -6.31 -6.25 -4.03
CA HIS A 47 -5.02 -5.61 -4.26
C HIS A 47 -4.20 -5.51 -2.96
N MET A 48 -4.84 -5.21 -1.83
CA MET A 48 -4.18 -5.15 -0.53
C MET A 48 -3.68 -6.53 -0.07
N GLU A 49 -4.43 -7.61 -0.33
CA GLU A 49 -3.97 -8.98 -0.08
C GLU A 49 -2.76 -9.35 -0.93
N THR A 50 -2.77 -8.93 -2.20
CA THR A 50 -1.64 -9.15 -3.11
C THR A 50 -0.40 -8.43 -2.58
N ILE A 51 -0.57 -7.18 -2.12
CA ILE A 51 0.49 -6.41 -1.45
C ILE A 51 0.98 -7.12 -0.19
N TYR A 52 0.07 -7.57 0.68
CA TYR A 52 0.41 -8.29 1.90
C TYR A 52 1.28 -9.54 1.65
N ARG A 53 0.91 -10.38 0.66
CA ARG A 53 1.66 -11.60 0.34
C ARG A 53 3.10 -11.30 -0.08
N CYS A 54 3.27 -10.25 -0.88
CA CYS A 54 4.58 -9.94 -1.44
C CYS A 54 5.48 -9.22 -0.45
N HIS A 55 4.90 -8.37 0.40
CA HIS A 55 5.61 -7.83 1.56
C HIS A 55 5.95 -8.91 2.59
N SER A 56 5.13 -9.96 2.71
CA SER A 56 5.47 -11.12 3.54
C SER A 56 6.70 -11.83 2.98
N SER A 57 6.78 -12.04 1.67
CA SER A 57 7.98 -12.60 1.02
C SER A 57 9.22 -11.71 1.22
N LEU A 58 9.06 -10.39 1.05
CA LEU A 58 10.12 -9.42 1.31
C LEU A 58 10.60 -9.49 2.77
N TYR A 59 9.70 -9.50 3.75
CA TYR A 59 10.04 -9.62 5.16
C TYR A 59 10.88 -10.85 5.47
N HIS A 60 10.53 -12.02 4.94
CA HIS A 60 11.32 -13.24 5.14
C HIS A 60 12.71 -13.14 4.49
N THR A 61 12.81 -12.49 3.32
CA THR A 61 14.10 -12.19 2.67
C THR A 61 14.95 -11.27 3.53
N LEU A 62 14.38 -10.16 4.02
CA LEU A 62 15.05 -9.22 4.91
C LEU A 62 15.49 -9.89 6.23
N LEU A 63 14.66 -10.75 6.80
CA LEU A 63 14.96 -11.49 8.02
C LEU A 63 16.14 -12.44 7.83
N ARG A 64 16.19 -13.15 6.70
CA ARG A 64 17.31 -14.04 6.36
C ARG A 64 18.62 -13.26 6.25
N ILE A 65 18.59 -12.13 5.56
CA ILE A 65 19.77 -11.25 5.40
C ILE A 65 20.20 -10.70 6.76
N ALA A 66 19.26 -10.22 7.59
CA ALA A 66 19.58 -9.70 8.92
C ALA A 66 20.22 -10.74 9.85
N ARG A 67 19.85 -12.02 9.73
CA ARG A 67 20.44 -13.12 10.52
C ARG A 67 21.88 -13.46 10.12
N GLN A 68 22.27 -13.11 8.90
CA GLN A 68 23.58 -13.41 8.32
C GLN A 68 24.34 -12.13 7.97
N TRP A 69 23.99 -11.01 8.63
CA TRP A 69 24.53 -9.70 8.29
C TRP A 69 26.04 -9.66 8.55
N GLY A 70 26.80 -9.22 7.55
CA GLY A 70 28.25 -9.11 7.59
C GLY A 70 28.74 -7.93 6.74
N THR A 71 30.07 -7.82 6.63
CA THR A 71 30.76 -6.69 5.98
C THR A 71 30.54 -6.57 4.48
N HIS A 72 29.95 -7.58 3.84
CA HIS A 72 29.66 -7.62 2.40
C HIS A 72 28.17 -7.89 2.13
N SER A 73 27.31 -7.79 3.15
CA SER A 73 25.87 -7.98 2.98
C SER A 73 25.29 -6.85 2.15
N THR A 74 24.41 -7.20 1.21
CA THR A 74 23.74 -6.26 0.33
C THR A 74 22.24 -6.23 0.59
N ILE A 75 21.64 -5.06 0.37
CA ILE A 75 20.18 -4.87 0.41
C ILE A 75 19.67 -4.22 -0.86
N GLY A 76 20.51 -3.49 -1.60
CA GLY A 76 20.15 -2.82 -2.84
C GLY A 76 19.66 -3.81 -3.90
N ASP A 77 20.29 -4.97 -4.02
CA ASP A 77 19.87 -6.04 -4.95
C ASP A 77 18.47 -6.58 -4.65
N VAL A 78 18.10 -6.67 -3.36
CA VAL A 78 16.75 -7.08 -2.93
C VAL A 78 15.73 -6.06 -3.41
N PHE A 79 16.01 -4.77 -3.23
CA PHE A 79 15.09 -3.72 -3.65
C PHE A 79 15.03 -3.51 -5.15
N LEU A 80 16.11 -3.81 -5.89
CA LEU A 80 16.05 -3.85 -7.36
C LEU A 80 15.02 -4.88 -7.84
N ARG A 81 15.11 -6.12 -7.34
CA ARG A 81 14.15 -7.19 -7.67
C ARG A 81 12.73 -6.87 -7.19
N GLN A 82 12.60 -6.33 -5.97
CA GLN A 82 11.28 -6.05 -5.41
C GLN A 82 10.56 -4.89 -6.11
N THR A 83 11.29 -3.89 -6.62
CA THR A 83 10.68 -2.69 -7.22
C THR A 83 9.93 -3.01 -8.51
N GLU A 84 10.42 -3.94 -9.33
CA GLU A 84 9.70 -4.43 -10.52
C GLU A 84 8.34 -5.00 -10.15
N TRP A 85 8.31 -5.86 -9.13
CA TRP A 85 7.08 -6.40 -8.58
C TRP A 85 6.17 -5.29 -8.03
N MET A 86 6.72 -4.34 -7.26
CA MET A 86 5.92 -3.23 -6.72
C MET A 86 5.20 -2.46 -7.83
N GLY A 87 5.84 -2.24 -8.99
CA GLY A 87 5.22 -1.58 -10.13
C GLY A 87 3.96 -2.27 -10.64
N ALA A 88 4.02 -3.59 -10.81
CA ALA A 88 2.89 -4.36 -11.34
C ALA A 88 1.67 -4.37 -10.41
N HIS A 89 1.88 -4.32 -9.09
CA HIS A 89 0.80 -4.57 -8.11
C HIS A 89 0.35 -3.34 -7.33
N TYR A 90 1.16 -2.28 -7.25
CA TYR A 90 0.74 -1.03 -6.62
C TYR A 90 -0.11 -0.15 -7.53
N ALA A 91 0.05 -0.23 -8.85
CA ALA A 91 -0.73 0.58 -9.78
C ALA A 91 -2.25 0.35 -9.59
N PRO A 92 -2.78 -0.89 -9.62
CA PRO A 92 -4.20 -1.14 -9.41
C PRO A 92 -4.71 -0.63 -8.04
N TYR A 93 -3.91 -0.82 -6.98
CA TYR A 93 -4.24 -0.31 -5.65
C TYR A 93 -4.37 1.22 -5.63
N MET A 94 -3.41 1.92 -6.25
CA MET A 94 -3.42 3.39 -6.32
C MET A 94 -4.56 3.94 -7.16
N CYS A 95 -4.95 3.24 -8.22
CA CYS A 95 -6.14 3.58 -9.02
C CYS A 95 -7.42 3.48 -8.18
N ALA A 96 -7.55 2.41 -7.38
CA ALA A 96 -8.71 2.19 -6.51
C ALA A 96 -8.71 3.10 -5.26
N TYR A 97 -7.56 3.67 -4.87
CA TYR A 97 -7.41 4.42 -3.61
C TYR A 97 -8.42 5.55 -3.42
N ASN A 98 -8.61 6.40 -4.44
CA ASN A 98 -9.53 7.53 -4.34
C ASN A 98 -11.00 7.07 -4.22
N VAL A 99 -11.35 5.97 -4.89
CA VAL A 99 -12.67 5.37 -4.78
C VAL A 99 -12.87 4.91 -3.34
N ALA A 100 -11.97 4.10 -2.79
CA ALA A 100 -12.16 3.66 -1.40
C ALA A 100 -12.11 4.77 -0.37
N LEU A 101 -11.33 5.84 -0.57
CA LEU A 101 -11.40 7.00 0.34
C LEU A 101 -12.77 7.68 0.31
N HIS A 102 -13.36 7.84 -0.87
CA HIS A 102 -14.69 8.44 -0.99
C HIS A 102 -15.73 7.55 -0.32
N THR A 103 -15.73 6.30 -0.73
CA THR A 103 -16.52 5.19 -0.21
C THR A 103 -16.42 5.04 1.32
N GLN A 104 -15.22 5.13 1.88
CA GLN A 104 -14.98 5.00 3.31
C GLN A 104 -15.60 6.16 4.11
N ARG A 105 -15.79 7.34 3.50
CA ARG A 105 -16.53 8.46 4.10
C ARG A 105 -18.05 8.25 4.07
N LEU A 106 -18.54 7.39 3.17
CA LEU A 106 -19.94 6.99 3.09
C LEU A 106 -20.27 5.81 4.01
N LEU A 107 -19.27 5.03 4.46
CA LEU A 107 -19.48 3.94 5.43
C LEU A 107 -20.34 4.35 6.65
N PRO A 108 -20.16 5.52 7.29
CA PRO A 108 -21.00 5.91 8.43
C PRO A 108 -22.45 6.21 8.06
N THR A 109 -22.77 6.48 6.79
CA THR A 109 -24.14 6.73 6.34
C THR A 109 -24.88 5.44 6.01
N VAL A 110 -24.20 4.29 6.06
CA VAL A 110 -24.78 2.97 5.82
C VAL A 110 -24.84 2.23 7.16
N PRO A 111 -26.04 2.07 7.76
CA PRO A 111 -26.21 1.53 9.12
C PRO A 111 -25.54 0.18 9.36
N GLU A 112 -25.41 -0.65 8.32
CA GLU A 112 -24.80 -1.97 8.38
C GLU A 112 -23.27 -1.93 8.55
N PHE A 113 -22.59 -0.87 8.10
CA PHE A 113 -21.12 -0.77 8.20
C PHE A 113 -20.62 0.15 9.29
N GLN A 114 -21.48 1.02 9.82
CA GLN A 114 -21.09 1.87 10.94
C GLN A 114 -20.56 1.04 12.13
N PRO A 115 -21.24 -0.04 12.59
CA PRO A 115 -20.73 -0.87 13.68
C PRO A 115 -19.38 -1.51 13.32
N LEU A 116 -19.25 -1.99 12.08
CA LEU A 116 -18.02 -2.64 11.61
C LEU A 116 -16.81 -1.70 11.64
N ARG A 117 -16.97 -0.46 11.19
CA ARG A 117 -15.92 0.56 11.27
C ARG A 117 -15.57 0.89 12.71
N GLU A 118 -16.59 1.14 13.55
CA GLU A 118 -16.37 1.49 14.95
C GLU A 118 -15.68 0.36 15.72
N GLU A 119 -16.09 -0.89 15.50
CA GLU A 119 -15.44 -2.06 16.08
C GLU A 119 -13.98 -2.18 15.63
N PHE A 120 -13.69 -1.91 14.36
CA PHE A 120 -12.32 -1.89 13.87
C PHE A 120 -11.48 -0.82 14.57
N GLU A 121 -11.94 0.43 14.60
CA GLU A 121 -11.19 1.57 15.16
C GLU A 121 -11.02 1.47 16.69
N LYS A 122 -11.97 0.83 17.40
CA LYS A 122 -11.90 0.60 18.86
C LYS A 122 -10.94 -0.54 19.26
N ARG A 123 -10.43 -1.34 18.31
CA ARG A 123 -9.48 -2.44 18.63
C ARG A 123 -8.18 -1.88 19.21
N LYS A 124 -7.70 -2.51 20.28
CA LYS A 124 -6.45 -2.10 20.95
C LYS A 124 -5.25 -2.21 20.01
N GLU A 125 -5.25 -3.22 19.15
CA GLU A 125 -4.22 -3.51 18.15
C GLU A 125 -4.16 -2.46 17.04
N VAL A 126 -5.29 -1.82 16.75
CA VAL A 126 -5.40 -0.71 15.79
C VAL A 126 -4.77 0.57 16.35
N GLY A 127 -4.72 0.70 17.68
CA GLY A 127 -3.98 1.76 18.37
C GLY A 127 -4.52 3.17 18.08
N GLY A 128 -5.84 3.28 17.86
CA GLY A 128 -6.51 4.56 17.57
C GLY A 128 -6.21 5.15 16.19
N MET A 129 -5.56 4.39 15.30
CA MET A 129 -5.34 4.83 13.92
C MET A 129 -6.66 4.74 13.14
N PRO A 130 -7.11 5.83 12.49
CA PRO A 130 -8.38 5.84 11.75
C PRO A 130 -8.28 4.98 10.48
N LEU A 131 -9.41 4.48 9.99
CA LEU A 131 -9.44 3.61 8.80
C LEU A 131 -8.75 4.24 7.58
N GLU A 132 -8.94 5.55 7.37
CA GLU A 132 -8.28 6.33 6.32
C GLU A 132 -6.76 6.16 6.33
N ALA A 133 -6.17 6.14 7.53
CA ALA A 133 -4.72 6.00 7.68
C ALA A 133 -4.25 4.58 7.33
N PHE A 134 -5.07 3.54 7.56
CA PHE A 134 -4.76 2.18 7.09
C PHE A 134 -4.77 2.08 5.57
N LEU A 135 -5.77 2.67 4.92
CA LEU A 135 -5.87 2.71 3.45
C LEU A 135 -4.69 3.47 2.83
N LEU A 136 -4.10 4.42 3.55
CA LEU A 136 -2.94 5.17 3.07
C LEU A 136 -1.61 4.40 3.21
N LEU A 137 -1.56 3.32 4.00
CA LEU A 137 -0.31 2.61 4.32
C LEU A 137 0.43 2.13 3.06
N PRO A 138 -0.20 1.49 2.04
CA PRO A 138 0.53 1.07 0.85
C PRO A 138 1.12 2.26 0.09
N ILE A 139 0.36 3.34 -0.09
CA ILE A 139 0.84 4.53 -0.81
C ILE A 139 2.09 5.12 -0.14
N GLN A 140 2.15 5.10 1.18
CA GLN A 140 3.29 5.61 1.95
C GLN A 140 4.48 4.64 1.99
N ARG A 141 4.30 3.36 1.63
CA ARG A 141 5.33 2.34 1.81
C ARG A 141 6.50 2.53 0.85
N ILE A 142 6.24 2.72 -0.44
CA ILE A 142 7.29 2.92 -1.46
C ILE A 142 8.14 4.17 -1.17
N PRO A 143 7.57 5.35 -0.87
CA PRO A 143 8.36 6.51 -0.45
C PRO A 143 9.21 6.26 0.81
N SER A 144 8.71 5.44 1.74
CA SER A 144 9.44 5.10 2.96
C SER A 144 10.66 4.23 2.67
N TYR A 145 10.58 3.29 1.72
CA TYR A 145 11.75 2.53 1.27
C TYR A 145 12.80 3.41 0.64
N LYS A 146 12.41 4.28 -0.30
CA LYS A 146 13.35 5.22 -0.92
C LYS A 146 14.11 6.03 0.14
N ARG A 147 13.42 6.50 1.18
CA ARG A 147 14.05 7.23 2.28
C ARG A 147 15.05 6.36 3.06
N ALA A 148 14.65 5.15 3.42
CA ALA A 148 15.50 4.21 4.14
C ALA A 148 16.76 3.84 3.32
N LEU A 149 16.61 3.58 2.02
CA LEU A 149 17.76 3.27 1.15
C LEU A 149 18.69 4.48 0.96
N LYS A 150 18.15 5.70 0.88
CA LYS A 150 18.96 6.92 0.85
C LYS A 150 19.78 7.10 2.13
N GLU A 151 19.18 6.79 3.28
CA GLU A 151 19.88 6.84 4.57
C GLU A 151 20.95 5.75 4.65
N MET A 152 20.65 4.53 4.22
CA MET A 152 21.63 3.44 4.14
C MET A 152 22.82 3.82 3.24
N SER A 153 22.55 4.32 2.03
CA SER A 153 23.61 4.68 1.09
C SER A 153 24.53 5.80 1.58
N ARG A 154 24.04 6.73 2.41
CA ARG A 154 24.89 7.76 3.03
C ARG A 154 25.85 7.20 4.07
N ASN A 155 25.54 6.03 4.62
CA ASN A 155 26.31 5.33 5.63
C ASN A 155 27.05 4.11 5.04
N THR A 156 27.09 3.97 3.72
CA THR A 156 27.81 2.91 2.99
C THR A 156 28.98 3.55 2.25
N GLU A 157 30.17 3.00 2.42
CA GLU A 157 31.38 3.44 1.69
C GLU A 157 31.26 3.14 0.18
N GLU A 158 31.87 3.95 -0.67
CA GLU A 158 31.70 3.84 -2.14
C GLU A 158 32.28 2.54 -2.73
N ASP A 159 33.26 1.95 -2.06
CA ASP A 159 33.90 0.67 -2.41
C ASP A 159 33.11 -0.55 -1.94
N HIS A 160 32.17 -0.38 -1.00
CA HIS A 160 31.30 -1.46 -0.55
C HIS A 160 30.36 -1.91 -1.69
N PRO A 161 30.18 -3.23 -1.92
CA PRO A 161 29.42 -3.75 -3.06
C PRO A 161 27.96 -3.27 -3.11
N ASP A 162 27.37 -2.95 -1.96
CA ASP A 162 25.99 -2.46 -1.88
C ASP A 162 25.82 -0.99 -2.28
N TRP A 163 26.88 -0.18 -2.32
CA TRP A 163 26.74 1.26 -2.61
C TRP A 163 26.11 1.50 -3.99
N GLN A 164 26.64 0.86 -5.03
CA GLN A 164 26.10 0.98 -6.38
C GLN A 164 24.70 0.38 -6.49
N LEU A 165 24.44 -0.73 -5.79
CA LEU A 165 23.14 -1.39 -5.76
C LEU A 165 22.08 -0.50 -5.11
N LEU A 166 22.42 0.18 -4.01
CA LEU A 166 21.57 1.14 -3.32
C LEU A 166 21.25 2.32 -4.23
N GLN A 167 22.24 2.90 -4.92
CA GLN A 167 22.02 3.99 -5.88
C GLN A 167 21.07 3.57 -7.00
N ALA A 168 21.28 2.39 -7.58
CA ALA A 168 20.41 1.85 -8.61
C ALA A 168 18.97 1.62 -8.09
N ALA A 169 18.82 1.06 -6.89
CA ALA A 169 17.51 0.81 -6.27
C ALA A 169 16.78 2.12 -5.98
N ILE A 170 17.47 3.15 -5.47
CA ILE A 170 16.90 4.48 -5.21
C ILE A 170 16.38 5.08 -6.52
N ASN A 171 17.16 5.05 -7.59
CA ASN A 171 16.76 5.58 -8.90
C ASN A 171 15.58 4.81 -9.51
N LEU A 172 15.51 3.49 -9.31
CA LEU A 172 14.39 2.68 -9.77
C LEU A 172 13.11 2.99 -8.98
N LEU A 173 13.19 3.12 -7.66
CA LEU A 173 12.07 3.56 -6.82
C LEU A 173 11.58 4.96 -7.19
N ASP A 174 12.50 5.86 -7.54
CA ASP A 174 12.16 7.21 -8.01
C ASP A 174 11.33 7.19 -9.29
N ARG A 175 11.77 6.41 -10.28
CA ARG A 175 11.00 6.22 -11.53
C ARG A 175 9.65 5.57 -11.27
N LEU A 176 9.60 4.56 -10.40
CA LEU A 176 8.34 3.91 -10.03
C LEU A 176 7.35 4.89 -9.40
N LEU A 177 7.79 5.72 -8.45
CA LEU A 177 6.93 6.71 -7.80
C LEU A 177 6.37 7.73 -8.80
N ALA A 178 7.19 8.16 -9.77
CA ALA A 178 6.76 9.06 -10.83
C ALA A 178 5.71 8.41 -11.75
N ASP A 179 5.93 7.15 -12.15
CA ASP A 179 4.99 6.39 -12.99
C ASP A 179 3.63 6.19 -12.27
N LEU A 180 3.67 5.67 -11.04
CA LEU A 180 2.47 5.46 -10.22
C LEU A 180 1.67 6.75 -10.01
N SER A 181 2.36 7.86 -9.74
CA SER A 181 1.73 9.18 -9.57
C SER A 181 1.08 9.66 -10.88
N SER A 182 1.71 9.40 -12.02
CA SER A 182 1.21 9.81 -13.33
C SER A 182 -0.03 9.01 -13.72
N ARG A 183 -0.01 7.68 -13.52
CA ARG A 183 -1.18 6.81 -13.76
C ARG A 183 -2.38 7.18 -12.93
N ALA A 184 -2.18 7.45 -11.64
CA ALA A 184 -3.26 7.89 -10.76
C ALA A 184 -3.89 9.23 -11.21
N ARG A 185 -3.11 10.15 -11.78
CA ARG A 185 -3.62 11.42 -12.34
C ARG A 185 -4.43 11.21 -13.61
N LEU A 186 -3.95 10.37 -14.54
CA LEU A 186 -4.62 10.10 -15.82
C LEU A 186 -6.03 9.54 -15.63
N ILE A 187 -6.19 8.63 -14.68
CA ILE A 187 -7.50 8.05 -14.35
C ILE A 187 -8.44 9.11 -13.79
N ARG A 188 -7.93 10.01 -12.92
CA ARG A 188 -8.74 11.12 -12.39
C ARG A 188 -9.22 12.09 -13.49
N THR A 189 -8.44 12.25 -14.56
CA THR A 189 -8.85 13.08 -15.70
C THR A 189 -9.84 12.39 -16.63
N SER A 190 -9.77 11.06 -16.78
CA SER A 190 -10.70 10.30 -17.63
C SER A 190 -12.06 10.03 -16.97
N THR A 191 -12.15 10.05 -15.63
CA THR A 191 -13.41 9.83 -14.89
C THR A 191 -14.19 11.11 -14.55
N LYS A 192 -13.72 12.29 -14.95
CA LYS A 192 -14.55 13.51 -14.85
C LYS A 192 -15.65 13.44 -15.92
N PRO A 193 -16.94 13.57 -15.56
CA PRO A 193 -18.00 13.68 -16.56
C PRO A 193 -17.69 14.89 -17.45
N SER A 194 -17.73 14.69 -18.77
CA SER A 194 -17.75 15.78 -19.74
C SER A 194 -18.98 16.64 -19.47
N SER A 195 -18.84 17.70 -18.68
CA SER A 195 -19.83 18.76 -18.59
C SER A 195 -19.80 19.54 -19.90
N ARG A 196 -20.42 19.00 -20.95
CA ARG A 196 -20.85 19.82 -22.10
C ARG A 196 -22.04 20.64 -21.61
N PRO A 197 -22.00 21.97 -21.71
CA PRO A 197 -23.20 22.76 -21.53
C PRO A 197 -24.18 22.36 -22.63
N ILE A 198 -25.35 21.88 -22.22
CA ILE A 198 -26.51 21.83 -23.10
C ILE A 198 -26.90 23.29 -23.31
N HIS A 199 -26.39 23.92 -24.37
CA HIS A 199 -26.98 25.17 -24.84
C HIS A 199 -28.32 24.80 -25.46
N GLY A 200 -29.38 25.03 -24.66
CA GLY A 200 -30.72 25.18 -25.17
C GLY A 200 -30.90 26.56 -25.81
N SER A 201 -31.81 26.58 -26.78
CA SER A 201 -32.33 27.70 -27.59
C SER A 201 -31.52 28.04 -28.85
#